data_AF-A0A438HZN7-F1
#
_entry.id   AF-A0A438HZN7-F1
#
_cell.length_a   1.000
_cell.length_b   1.000
_cell.length_c   1.000
_cell.angle_alpha   90.00
_cell.angle_beta   90.00
_cell.angle_gamma   90.00
#
_symmetry.space_group_name_H-M   'P 1'
#
loop_
_entity.id
_entity.type
_entity.pdbx_description
1 polymer ?
#
loop_
_entity_poly.entity_id
_entity_poly.type
_entity_poly.pdbx_seq_one_letter_code
_entity_poly.pdbx_strand_id
1 'polypeptide(L)'
;MLYLSAYLMRQFPLLLASTGGVAVWEPAGAEEWLEKLNPSELFTNIVIEHEYVECTSSAIQTLLLFKKLYPNHRRKEVDNFIEKETSYVEDVQGRMDLGMHLFRFWLLS
;
A
#
# COMPACT_ATOMS: atom_id res chain seq x y z
N MET A 1 8.74 24.05 9.81
CA MET A 1 9.14 22.68 9.42
C MET A 1 8.49 21.58 10.26
N LEU A 2 8.42 21.67 11.59
CA LEU A 2 7.74 20.66 12.43
C LEU A 2 6.23 20.50 12.18
N TYR A 3 5.56 21.57 11.74
CA TYR A 3 4.12 21.55 11.47
C TYR A 3 3.76 20.67 10.25
N LEU A 4 4.61 20.65 9.22
CA LEU A 4 4.40 19.84 8.02
C LEU A 4 4.69 18.35 8.30
N SER A 5 5.74 18.05 9.08
CA SER A 5 6.05 16.68 9.48
C SER A 5 5.00 16.08 10.41
N ALA A 6 4.42 16.89 11.31
CA ALA A 6 3.31 16.47 12.17
C ALA A 6 1.99 16.28 11.41
N TYR A 7 1.76 17.03 10.33
CA TYR A 7 0.56 16.87 9.49
C TYR A 7 0.63 15.60 8.63
N LEU A 8 1.77 15.37 7.96
CA LEU A 8 2.05 14.12 7.24
C LEU A 8 1.96 12.91 8.19
N MET A 9 2.66 13.02 9.33
CA MET A 9 2.34 12.45 10.65
C MET A 9 0.98 11.81 10.87
N ARG A 10 -0.02 12.68 10.78
CA ARG A 10 -1.40 12.42 11.14
C ARG A 10 -2.17 11.79 9.99
N GLN A 11 -1.75 12.01 8.75
CA GLN A 11 -2.44 11.53 7.56
C GLN A 11 -2.01 10.13 7.13
N PHE A 12 -0.72 9.76 7.31
CA PHE A 12 -0.22 8.43 6.96
C PHE A 12 -1.06 7.27 7.52
N PRO A 13 -1.51 7.33 8.80
CA PRO A 13 -2.35 6.29 9.35
C PRO A 13 -3.73 6.16 8.76
N LEU A 14 -4.23 7.23 8.13
CA LEU A 14 -5.53 7.23 7.49
C LEU A 14 -5.48 6.51 6.14
N LEU A 15 -4.35 6.59 5.42
CA LEU A 15 -4.19 6.00 4.09
C LEU A 15 -3.88 4.50 4.12
N LEU A 16 -3.61 3.93 5.30
CA LEU A 16 -3.34 2.51 5.46
C LEU A 16 -4.65 1.71 5.46
N ALA A 17 -4.76 0.80 4.51
CA ALA A 17 -5.86 -0.12 4.44
C ALA A 17 -5.75 -1.26 5.46
N SER A 18 -6.83 -2.03 5.62
CA SER A 18 -6.88 -3.18 6.53
C SER A 18 -5.89 -4.29 6.16
N THR A 19 -5.54 -4.39 4.87
CA THR A 19 -4.55 -5.29 4.27
C THR A 19 -3.10 -4.91 4.60
N GLY A 20 -2.85 -3.69 5.06
CA GLY A 20 -1.50 -3.14 5.23
C GLY A 20 -0.93 -2.42 4.00
N GLY A 21 -1.67 -2.35 2.88
CA GLY A 21 -1.28 -1.57 1.71
C GLY A 21 -1.62 -0.07 1.84
N VAL A 22 -0.95 0.74 1.03
CA VAL A 22 -1.17 2.20 0.97
C VAL A 22 -1.71 2.59 -0.41
N ALA A 23 -2.83 3.32 -0.38
CA ALA A 23 -3.43 3.95 -1.56
C ALA A 23 -2.84 5.34 -1.84
N VAL A 24 -3.14 5.90 -3.01
CA VAL A 24 -2.43 7.08 -3.51
C VAL A 24 -2.94 8.37 -2.86
N TRP A 25 -4.26 8.54 -2.82
CA TRP A 25 -4.87 9.83 -2.42
C TRP A 25 -5.74 9.72 -1.19
N GLU A 26 -6.57 8.69 -1.15
CA GLU A 26 -7.54 8.44 -0.08
C GLU A 26 -7.49 6.98 0.35
N PRO A 27 -8.00 6.64 1.55
CA PRO A 27 -7.97 5.27 2.03
C PRO A 27 -8.78 4.36 1.09
N ALA A 28 -8.16 3.27 0.63
CA ALA A 28 -8.88 2.24 -0.12
C ALA A 28 -9.96 1.61 0.79
N GLY A 29 -11.22 1.76 0.41
CA GLY A 29 -12.35 1.23 1.17
C GLY A 29 -13.66 1.13 0.40
N ALA A 30 -13.63 1.45 -0.90
CA ALA A 30 -14.77 1.26 -1.77
C ALA A 30 -14.81 -0.18 -2.31
N GLU A 31 -16.01 -0.69 -2.55
CA GLU A 31 -16.22 -2.07 -2.97
C GLU A 31 -15.77 -2.32 -4.42
N GLU A 32 -15.08 -3.42 -4.68
CA GLU A 32 -14.53 -3.76 -6.01
C GLU A 32 -15.59 -3.78 -7.13
N TRP A 33 -16.85 -4.10 -6.83
CA TRP A 33 -17.89 -4.14 -7.85
C TRP A 33 -18.17 -2.78 -8.50
N LEU A 34 -17.80 -1.68 -7.84
CA LEU A 34 -17.93 -0.34 -8.40
C LEU A 34 -17.07 -0.14 -9.65
N GLU A 35 -15.98 -0.89 -9.80
CA GLU A 35 -15.17 -0.88 -11.04
C GLU A 35 -15.98 -1.33 -12.28
N LYS A 36 -17.07 -2.07 -12.10
CA LYS A 36 -17.99 -2.41 -13.21
C LYS A 36 -18.72 -1.20 -13.77
N LEU A 37 -18.75 -0.09 -13.03
CA LEU A 37 -19.35 1.17 -13.47
C LEU A 37 -18.37 2.00 -14.30
N ASN A 38 -17.14 1.53 -14.51
CA ASN A 38 -16.14 2.20 -15.32
C ASN A 38 -16.64 2.35 -16.78
N PRO A 39 -16.90 3.58 -17.26
CA PRO A 39 -17.33 3.80 -18.64
C PRO A 39 -16.15 3.87 -19.63
N SER A 40 -14.91 3.83 -19.13
CA SER A 40 -13.71 3.90 -19.96
C SER A 40 -13.40 2.54 -20.58
N GLU A 41 -13.18 2.55 -21.90
CA GLU A 41 -12.63 1.38 -22.62
C GLU A 41 -11.10 1.34 -22.59
N LEU A 42 -10.45 2.43 -22.17
CA LEU A 42 -9.00 2.63 -22.28
C LEU A 42 -8.24 2.37 -20.98
N PHE A 43 -8.92 2.49 -19.84
CA PHE A 43 -8.29 2.47 -18.53
C PHE A 43 -9.03 1.51 -17.60
N THR A 44 -8.29 0.75 -16.81
CA THR A 44 -8.82 -0.14 -15.78
C THR A 44 -8.43 0.36 -14.39
N ASN A 45 -9.17 -0.05 -13.36
CA ASN A 45 -8.88 0.26 -11.95
C ASN A 45 -8.81 1.78 -11.68
N ILE A 46 -9.82 2.51 -12.15
CA ILE A 46 -9.87 3.98 -12.04
C ILE A 46 -11.08 4.49 -11.22
N VAL A 47 -12.01 3.60 -10.88
CA VAL A 47 -13.25 4.01 -10.22
C VAL A 47 -13.07 4.06 -8.71
N ILE A 48 -12.28 3.15 -8.15
CA ILE A 48 -11.98 3.11 -6.72
C ILE A 48 -10.48 3.32 -6.47
N GLU A 49 -10.14 3.70 -5.23
CA GLU A 49 -8.75 3.74 -4.77
C GLU A 49 -8.23 2.32 -4.56
N HIS A 50 -7.04 2.06 -5.09
CA HIS A 50 -6.34 0.80 -4.96
C HIS A 50 -5.06 0.97 -4.16
N GLU A 51 -4.64 -0.10 -3.52
CA GLU A 51 -3.35 -0.15 -2.84
C GLU A 51 -2.26 -0.54 -3.82
N TYR A 52 -1.12 0.17 -3.75
CA TYR A 52 -0.01 -0.03 -4.67
C TYR A 52 1.29 -0.33 -3.92
N VAL A 53 2.11 -1.23 -4.48
CA VAL A 53 3.40 -1.61 -3.92
C VAL A 53 4.38 -0.42 -3.94
N GLU A 54 4.28 0.43 -4.95
CA GLU A 54 5.10 1.63 -5.13
C GLU A 54 4.83 2.66 -4.04
N CYS A 55 3.54 2.90 -3.73
CA CYS A 55 3.12 3.78 -2.65
C CYS A 55 3.52 3.21 -1.29
N THR A 56 3.27 1.92 -1.07
CA THR A 56 3.60 1.22 0.17
C THR A 56 5.11 1.22 0.44
N SER A 57 5.93 0.90 -0.56
CA SER A 57 7.40 0.91 -0.43
C SER A 57 7.96 2.32 -0.20
N SER A 58 7.37 3.35 -0.80
CA SER A 58 7.74 4.74 -0.54
C SER A 58 7.39 5.18 0.89
N ALA A 59 6.26 4.71 1.41
CA ALA A 59 5.84 4.93 2.80
C ALA A 59 6.81 4.27 3.78
N ILE A 60 7.17 3.01 3.58
CA ILE A 60 8.17 2.28 4.38
C ILE A 60 9.49 3.07 4.45
N GLN A 61 10.03 3.49 3.30
CA GLN A 61 11.29 4.25 3.25
C GLN A 61 11.20 5.56 4.04
N THR A 62 10.09 6.28 3.88
CA THR A 62 9.83 7.53 4.59
C THR A 62 9.72 7.32 6.09
N LEU A 63 9.02 6.27 6.53
CA LEU A 63 8.86 5.93 7.95
C LEU A 63 10.17 5.44 8.58
N LEU A 64 11.00 4.70 7.85
CA LEU A 64 12.34 4.31 8.29
C LEU A 64 13.25 5.53 8.49
N LEU A 65 13.22 6.49 7.56
CA LEU A 65 13.96 7.73 7.71
C LEU A 65 13.42 8.57 8.87
N PHE A 66 12.10 8.66 8.98
CA PHE A 66 11.46 9.36 10.09
C PHE A 66 11.86 8.75 11.43
N LYS A 67 11.84 7.42 11.58
CA LYS A 67 12.25 6.72 12.80
C LYS A 67 13.68 7.04 13.19
N LYS A 68 14.59 7.23 12.22
CA LYS A 68 15.98 7.63 12.48
C LYS A 68 16.11 9.07 13.01
N LEU A 69 15.36 10.01 12.44
CA LEU A 69 15.36 11.41 12.86
C LEU A 69 14.58 11.61 14.18
N TYR A 70 13.49 10.86 14.27
CA TYR A 70 12.35 10.79 15.19
C TYR A 70 12.32 9.70 16.29
N PRO A 71 13.43 9.22 16.89
CA PRO A 71 13.47 7.86 17.50
C PRO A 71 12.49 7.62 18.66
N ASN A 72 12.04 8.67 19.34
CA ASN A 72 11.11 8.58 20.47
C ASN A 72 9.66 8.97 20.10
N HIS A 73 9.41 9.49 18.89
CA HIS A 73 8.08 9.95 18.48
C HIS A 73 7.27 8.80 17.89
N ARG A 74 6.16 8.43 18.54
CA ARG A 74 5.18 7.42 18.06
C ARG A 74 5.83 6.10 17.60
N ARG A 75 6.93 5.70 18.25
CA ARG A 75 7.77 4.56 17.84
C ARG A 75 6.97 3.27 17.64
N LYS A 76 6.09 2.93 18.58
CA LYS A 76 5.25 1.72 18.49
C LYS A 76 4.32 1.74 17.28
N GLU A 77 3.73 2.89 16.99
CA GLU A 77 2.83 3.04 15.85
C GLU A 77 3.62 2.93 14.55
N VAL A 78 4.76 3.62 14.44
CA VAL A 78 5.64 3.54 13.26
C VAL A 78 6.15 2.11 13.03
N ASP A 79 6.55 1.41 14.09
CA ASP A 79 7.04 0.02 13.99
C ASP A 79 5.93 -0.93 13.50
N ASN A 80 4.72 -0.82 14.07
CA ASN A 80 3.56 -1.61 13.64
C ASN A 80 3.15 -1.29 12.19
N PHE A 81 3.29 -0.05 11.74
CA PHE A 81 3.01 0.35 10.37
C PHE A 81 3.96 -0.33 9.39
N ILE A 82 5.26 -0.23 9.65
CA ILE A 82 6.29 -0.82 8.80
C ILE A 82 6.11 -2.35 8.70
N GLU A 83 5.76 -3.01 9.81
CA GLU A 83 5.50 -4.45 9.83
C GLU A 83 4.34 -4.83 8.89
N LYS A 84 3.21 -4.12 8.98
CA LYS A 84 2.05 -4.36 8.09
C LYS A 84 2.35 -4.09 6.63
N GLU A 85 3.00 -2.96 6.33
CA GLU A 85 3.37 -2.58 4.97
C GLU A 85 4.35 -3.60 4.35
N THR A 86 5.28 -4.13 5.15
CA THR A 86 6.23 -5.17 4.70
C THR A 86 5.50 -6.48 4.39
N SER A 87 4.59 -6.91 5.27
CA SER A 87 3.77 -8.11 5.03
C SER A 87 2.93 -7.99 3.76
N TYR A 88 2.35 -6.82 3.50
CA TYR A 88 1.60 -6.56 2.28
C TYR A 88 2.47 -6.74 1.02
N VAL A 89 3.68 -6.19 1.03
CA VAL A 89 4.61 -6.31 -0.12
C VAL A 89 5.02 -7.77 -0.35
N GLU A 90 5.33 -8.51 0.71
CA GLU A 90 5.66 -9.94 0.63
C GLU A 90 4.49 -10.77 0.08
N ASP A 91 3.26 -10.48 0.53
CA ASP A 91 2.04 -11.16 0.06
C ASP A 91 1.77 -10.88 -1.42
N VAL A 92 1.95 -9.64 -1.88
CA VAL A 92 1.82 -9.29 -3.30
C VAL A 92 2.85 -10.03 -4.14
N GLN A 93 4.12 -10.05 -3.72
CA GLN A 93 5.18 -10.76 -4.42
C GLN A 93 4.91 -12.28 -4.50
N GLY A 94 4.51 -12.89 -3.38
CA GLY A 94 4.20 -14.32 -3.33
C GLY A 94 3.06 -14.71 -4.27
N ARG A 95 2.00 -13.88 -4.36
CA ARG A 95 0.91 -14.07 -5.33
C ARG A 95 1.39 -14.00 -6.78
N MET A 96 2.28 -13.06 -7.10
CA MET A 96 2.86 -12.93 -8.43
C MET A 96 3.70 -14.16 -8.79
N ASP A 97 4.55 -14.63 -7.87
CA ASP A 97 5.40 -15.80 -8.08
C ASP A 97 4.55 -17.07 -8.31
N LEU A 98 3.52 -17.29 -7.49
CA LEU A 98 2.54 -18.36 -7.67
C LEU A 98 1.85 -18.28 -9.04
N GLY A 99 1.42 -17.09 -9.46
CA GLY A 99 0.82 -16.87 -10.77
C GLY A 99 1.77 -17.23 -11.92
N MET A 100 3.04 -16.82 -11.83
CA MET A 100 4.07 -17.19 -12.81
C MET A 100 4.34 -18.69 -12.84
N HIS A 101 4.35 -19.36 -11.68
CA HIS A 101 4.48 -20.82 -11.61
C HIS A 101 3.30 -21.54 -12.25
N LEU A 102 2.06 -21.12 -11.98
CA LEU A 102 0.85 -21.69 -12.58
C LEU A 102 0.83 -21.45 -14.10
N PHE A 103 1.24 -20.27 -14.56
CA PHE A 103 1.33 -19.95 -15.99
C PHE A 103 2.35 -20.84 -16.71
N ARG A 104 3.52 -21.09 -16.07
CA ARG A 104 4.51 -22.05 -16.59
C ARG A 104 3.98 -23.48 -16.64
N PHE A 105 3.18 -23.90 -15.66
CA PHE A 105 2.56 -25.23 -15.65
C PHE A 105 1.54 -25.40 -16.80
N TRP A 106 0.74 -24.36 -17.06
CA TRP A 106 -0.26 -24.35 -18.15
C TRP A 106 0.36 -24.29 -19.55
N LEU A 107 1.47 -23.56 -19.73
CA LEU A 107 2.17 -23.46 -21.03
C LEU A 107 2.99 -24.69 -21.40
N LEU A 108 3.31 -25.56 -20.43
CA LEU A 108 4.12 -26.77 -20.63
C LEU A 108 3.29 -28.07 -20.61
N SER A 109 1.95 -27.95 -20.61
CA SER A 109 0.98 -29.05 -20.75
C SER A 109 0.30 -28.99 -22.11
#